data_AF-A0A376UAC5-F1
#
_entry.id   AF-A0A376UAC5-F1
#
_cell.length_a   1.000
_cell.length_b   1.000
_cell.length_c   1.000
_cell.angle_alpha   90.00
_cell.angle_beta   90.00
_cell.angle_gamma   90.00
#
_symmetry.space_group_name_H-M   'P 1'
#
loop_
_entity.id
_entity.type
_entity.pdbx_description
1 polymer ?
#
loop_
_entity_poly.entity_id
_entity_poly.type
_entity_poly.pdbx_seq_one_letter_code
_entity_poly.pdbx_strand_id
1 'polypeptide(L)' 'MNHDIPLKYFDIADEYATECAEPVAEAERTPLAHYFQLLLTRLMNNEEISEEAQHERLLKRGLIPYALMRSQSF' A
#
# COMPACT_ATOMS: atom_id res chain seq x y z
N MET A 1 3.61 -15.63 -18.15
CA MET A 1 2.57 -14.95 -17.35
C MET A 1 3.30 -14.12 -16.30
N ASN A 2 3.68 -12.89 -16.64
CA ASN A 2 4.19 -11.95 -15.64
C ASN A 2 2.99 -11.29 -14.99
N HIS A 3 2.81 -11.48 -13.69
CA HIS A 3 1.92 -10.66 -12.88
C HIS A 3 2.58 -9.28 -12.67
N ASP A 4 2.87 -8.58 -13.76
CA ASP A 4 3.43 -7.23 -13.68
C ASP A 4 2.32 -6.27 -13.26
N ILE A 5 2.49 -5.71 -12.07
CA ILE A 5 1.69 -4.58 -11.61
C ILE A 5 1.85 -3.47 -12.65
N PRO A 6 0.76 -2.85 -13.16
CA PRO A 6 0.88 -1.74 -14.09
C PRO A 6 1.78 -0.63 -13.56
N LEU A 7 2.68 -0.12 -14.40
CA LEU A 7 3.67 0.93 -14.07
C LEU A 7 3.06 2.14 -13.33
N LYS A 8 1.84 2.53 -13.69
CA LYS A 8 1.09 3.59 -13.01
C LYS A 8 1.01 3.44 -11.47
N TYR A 9 1.01 2.21 -10.95
CA TYR A 9 0.97 2.00 -9.49
C TYR A 9 2.36 2.11 -8.85
N PHE A 10 3.43 1.89 -9.61
CA PHE A 10 4.78 2.22 -9.18
C PHE A 10 5.01 3.73 -9.16
N ASP A 11 4.45 4.46 -10.15
CA ASP A 11 4.51 5.92 -10.15
C ASP A 11 3.81 6.50 -8.91
N ILE A 12 2.63 5.96 -8.54
CA ILE A 12 1.92 6.34 -7.29
C ILE A 12 2.72 5.96 -6.05
N ALA A 13 3.36 4.79 -6.04
CA ALA A 13 4.17 4.35 -4.91
C ALA A 13 5.42 5.22 -4.71
N ASP A 14 6.06 5.67 -5.79
CA ASP A 14 7.19 6.59 -5.73
C ASP A 14 6.76 7.98 -5.27
N GLU A 15 5.64 8.50 -5.78
CA GLU A 15 5.08 9.77 -5.32
C GLU A 15 4.77 9.71 -3.82
N TYR A 16 4.10 8.65 -3.35
CA TYR A 16 3.88 8.42 -1.93
C TYR A 16 5.19 8.34 -1.13
N ALA A 17 6.22 7.68 -1.67
CA ALA A 17 7.52 7.59 -1.01
C ALA A 17 8.22 8.95 -0.89
N THR A 18 8.02 9.87 -1.85
CA THR A 18 8.56 11.24 -1.79
C THR A 18 7.81 12.13 -0.81
N GLU A 19 6.52 11.88 -0.58
CA GLU A 19 5.70 12.58 0.41
C GLU A 19 5.82 11.98 1.82
N CYS A 20 6.36 10.76 1.92
CA CYS A 20 6.58 10.10 3.20
C CYS A 20 7.71 10.79 3.97
N ALA A 21 7.50 10.98 5.28
CA ALA A 21 8.52 11.58 6.15
C ALA A 21 9.78 10.69 6.29
N GLU A 22 9.64 9.39 6.06
CA GLU A 22 10.73 8.40 6.10
C GLU A 22 10.93 7.76 4.73
N PRO A 23 12.18 7.46 4.34
CA PRO A 23 12.47 6.88 3.03
C PRO A 23 11.91 5.45 2.94
N VAL A 24 11.03 5.22 1.97
CA VAL A 24 10.51 3.89 1.63
C VAL A 24 11.61 3.05 0.98
N ALA A 25 11.83 1.84 1.47
CA ALA A 25 12.86 0.97 0.91
C ALA A 25 12.43 0.42 -0.47
N GLU A 26 13.40 0.14 -1.34
CA GLU A 26 13.11 -0.44 -2.67
C GLU A 26 12.38 -1.79 -2.57
N ALA A 27 12.67 -2.57 -1.53
CA ALA A 27 11.97 -3.81 -1.22
C ALA A 27 10.47 -3.60 -0.88
N GLU A 28 10.11 -2.42 -0.41
CA GLU A 28 8.73 -2.04 -0.05
C GLU A 28 7.96 -1.44 -1.22
N ARG A 29 8.65 -0.97 -2.27
CA ARG A 29 8.05 -0.34 -3.45
C ARG A 29 7.08 -1.25 -4.20
N THR A 30 7.50 -2.48 -4.49
CA THR A 30 6.67 -3.50 -5.17
C THR A 30 5.39 -3.84 -4.38
N PRO A 31 5.47 -4.11 -3.07
CA PRO A 31 4.26 -4.34 -2.29
C PRO A 31 3.39 -3.10 -2.11
N LEU A 32 3.95 -1.89 -2.07
CA LEU A 32 3.20 -0.64 -2.05
C LEU A 32 2.36 -0.46 -3.33
N ALA A 33 2.97 -0.70 -4.50
CA ALA A 33 2.28 -0.65 -5.78
C ALA A 33 1.12 -1.67 -5.84
N HIS A 34 1.31 -2.87 -5.29
CA HIS A 34 0.24 -3.86 -5.15
C HIS A 34 -0.89 -3.41 -4.22
N TYR A 35 -0.54 -2.72 -3.13
CA TYR A 35 -1.50 -2.18 -2.19
C TYR A 35 -2.38 -1.11 -2.86
N PHE A 36 -1.78 -0.15 -3.57
CA PHE A 36 -2.52 0.86 -4.32
C PHE A 36 -3.40 0.27 -5.43
N GLN A 37 -2.91 -0.76 -6.13
CA GLN A 37 -3.72 -1.49 -7.11
C GLN A 37 -4.99 -2.07 -6.47
N LEU A 38 -4.86 -2.74 -5.32
CA LEU A 38 -6.00 -3.32 -4.59
C LEU A 38 -6.94 -2.23 -4.07
N LEU A 39 -6.40 -1.16 -3.50
CA LEU A 39 -7.16 -0.04 -2.96
C LEU A 39 -8.02 0.62 -4.05
N LEU A 40 -7.40 1.00 -5.17
CA LEU A 40 -8.10 1.64 -6.29
C LEU A 40 -9.13 0.71 -6.94
N THR A 41 -8.83 -0.58 -7.09
CA THR A 41 -9.79 -1.57 -7.62
C THR A 41 -11.03 -1.64 -6.73
N ARG A 42 -10.86 -1.59 -5.41
CA ARG A 42 -11.97 -1.69 -4.45
C ARG A 42 -12.77 -0.38 -4.36
N LEU A 43 -12.10 0.77 -4.42
CA LEU A 43 -12.76 2.07 -4.57
C LEU A 43 -13.61 2.13 -5.83
N MET A 44 -13.11 1.64 -6.97
CA MET A 44 -13.88 1.56 -8.22
C MET A 44 -15.09 0.63 -8.14
N ASN A 45 -15.06 -0.37 -7.24
CA ASN A 45 -16.16 -1.31 -7.01
C ASN A 45 -17.15 -0.84 -5.93
N ASN A 46 -17.01 0.37 -5.38
CA ASN A 46 -17.77 0.87 -4.22
C ASN A 46 -17.70 -0.06 -3.00
N GLU A 47 -16.61 -0.83 -2.85
CA GLU A 47 -16.38 -1.64 -1.66
C GLU A 47 -15.77 -0.77 -0.56
N GLU A 48 -16.59 -0.42 0.43
CA GLU A 48 -16.11 0.25 1.64
C GLU A 48 -15.19 -0.71 2.40
N ILE A 49 -13.97 -0.27 2.65
CA ILE A 49 -12.94 -1.09 3.30
C ILE A 49 -12.64 -0.46 4.64
N SER A 50 -12.96 -1.18 5.71
CA SER A 50 -12.53 -0.76 7.04
C SER A 50 -11.01 -0.86 7.14
N GLU A 51 -10.41 0.02 7.94
CA GLU A 51 -8.98 0.02 8.22
C GLU A 51 -8.52 -1.35 8.73
N GLU A 52 -9.34 -2.07 9.50
CA GLU A 52 -8.99 -3.42 9.96
C GLU A 52 -8.82 -4.40 8.79
N ALA A 53 -9.65 -4.29 7.74
CA ALA A 53 -9.52 -5.12 6.54
C ALA A 53 -8.31 -4.73 5.66
N GLN A 54 -7.83 -3.48 5.76
CA GLN A 54 -6.55 -3.06 5.17
C GLN A 54 -5.38 -3.66 5.96
N HIS A 55 -5.42 -3.54 7.29
CA HIS A 55 -4.41 -4.06 8.21
C HIS A 55 -4.26 -5.58 8.09
N GLU A 56 -5.36 -6.33 8.09
CA GLU A 56 -5.33 -7.79 8.05
C GLU A 56 -4.72 -8.31 6.72
N ARG A 57 -4.87 -7.57 5.62
CA ARG A 57 -4.28 -7.89 4.32
C ARG A 57 -2.79 -7.53 4.24
N LEU A 58 -2.37 -6.44 4.86
CA LEU A 58 -0.95 -6.08 4.99
C LEU A 58 -0.22 -7.08 5.89
N LEU A 59 -0.82 -7.47 7.01
CA LEU A 59 -0.41 -8.57 7.90
C LEU A 59 -0.19 -9.88 7.14
N LYS A 60 -1.20 -10.33 6.37
CA LYS A 60 -1.13 -11.59 5.60
C LYS A 60 -0.06 -11.59 4.51
N ARG A 61 0.39 -10.41 4.05
CA ARG A 61 1.46 -10.27 3.04
C ARG A 61 2.85 -10.04 3.66
N GLY A 62 2.96 -10.03 4.99
CA GLY A 62 4.21 -9.74 5.69
C GLY A 62 4.63 -8.26 5.59
N LEU A 63 3.71 -7.39 5.19
CA LEU A 63 3.92 -5.96 4.94
C LEU A 63 3.52 -5.12 6.15
N ILE A 64 4.03 -5.47 7.32
CA ILE A 64 4.01 -4.53 8.44
C ILE A 64 5.42 -4.00 8.66
N PRO A 65 5.79 -2.90 8.00
CA PRO A 65 6.73 -1.97 8.55
C PRO A 65 5.98 -1.03 9.52
N TYR A 66 6.73 -0.50 10.47
CA TYR A 66 6.32 0.28 11.64
C TYR A 66 5.39 1.51 11.42
N ALA A 67 5.01 1.83 10.18
CA ALA A 67 4.20 2.99 9.81
C ALA A 67 2.79 3.00 10.45
N LEU A 68 2.15 1.85 10.62
CA LEU A 68 0.78 1.77 11.15
C LEU A 68 0.67 1.85 12.68
N MET A 69 1.74 1.60 13.43
CA MET A 69 1.71 1.68 14.89
C MET A 69 1.74 3.13 15.41
N ARG A 70 2.05 4.11 14.54
CA ARG A 70 2.18 5.53 14.90
C ARG A 70 0.93 6.38 14.60
N SER A 71 -0.01 5.89 13.79
CA SER A 71 -1.26 6.61 13.52
C SER A 71 -2.34 6.49 14.62
N GLN A 72 -2.09 5.71 15.68
CA GLN A 72 -2.90 5.72 16.92
C GLN A 72 -2.35 6.70 17.99
N SER A 73 -1.75 7.80 17.57
CA SER A 73 -1.47 8.94 18.46
C SER A 73 -1.93 10.23 17.81
N PHE A 74 -3.25 10.40 17.72
CA PHE A 74 -3.94 11.69 17.88
C PHE A 74 -5.37 11.43 18.35
#